data_AF-A0A7K2X342-F1
#
_entry.id   AF-A0A7K2X342-F1
#
_cell.length_a   1.000
_cell.length_b   1.000
_cell.length_c   1.000
_cell.angle_alpha   90.00
_cell.angle_beta   90.00
_cell.angle_gamma   90.00
#
_symmetry.space_group_name_H-M   'P 1'
#
loop_
_entity.id
_entity.type
_entity.pdbx_description
1 polymer ?
#
loop_
_entity_poly.entity_id
_entity_poly.type
_entity_poly.pdbx_seq_one_letter_code
_entity_poly.pdbx_strand_id
1 'polypeptide(L)'
;MTEPGKRTDGQDGITDVGGVRVGHARVAGPGALSGTTVVLAPEGGAVAAVDVRGGGPGTRETDALDPRNVVERIDAVVLTGGSAYGLDSASGVTAWLAERHRGVRVGPDPSHVVPVVPAACVFDLGRGGDFTA
;
A
#
# COMPACT_ATOMS: atom_id res chain seq x y z
N MET A 1 13.66 36.38 -11.11
CA MET A 1 12.22 36.23 -11.42
C MET A 1 12.07 34.83 -11.97
N THR A 2 11.69 33.87 -11.14
CA THR A 2 11.50 32.46 -11.53
C THR A 2 10.27 32.36 -12.43
N GLU A 3 10.43 31.73 -13.59
CA GLU A 3 9.37 31.46 -14.55
C GLU A 3 8.14 30.83 -13.85
N PRO A 4 6.90 31.25 -14.19
CA PRO A 4 5.69 30.62 -13.67
C PRO A 4 5.70 29.14 -14.01
N GLY A 5 5.44 28.29 -13.02
CA GLY A 5 5.56 26.83 -13.09
C GLY A 5 4.96 26.25 -14.37
N LYS A 6 5.82 25.63 -15.19
CA LYS A 6 5.41 24.82 -16.32
C LYS A 6 4.46 23.74 -15.80
N ARG A 7 3.17 23.86 -16.08
CA ARG A 7 2.20 22.78 -15.84
C ARG A 7 2.73 21.54 -16.57
N THR A 8 2.92 20.46 -15.82
CA THR A 8 3.19 19.15 -16.41
C THR A 8 1.97 18.74 -17.21
N ASP A 9 2.14 18.01 -18.30
CA ASP A 9 1.03 17.57 -19.17
C ASP A 9 0.15 16.48 -18.51
N GLY A 10 0.35 16.24 -17.20
CA GLY A 10 -0.29 15.21 -16.38
C GLY A 10 -1.20 15.78 -15.28
N GLN A 11 -1.66 14.90 -14.40
CA GLN A 11 -2.54 15.22 -13.26
C GLN A 11 -1.80 15.83 -12.06
N ASP A 12 -0.47 16.01 -12.16
CA ASP A 12 0.41 16.44 -11.07
C ASP A 12 0.31 15.48 -9.88
N GLY A 13 0.46 14.18 -10.15
CA GLY A 13 0.25 13.13 -9.16
C GLY A 13 0.96 11.82 -9.50
N ILE A 14 0.94 10.88 -8.55
CA ILE A 14 1.65 9.60 -8.67
C ILE A 14 1.20 8.76 -9.88
N THR A 15 -0.04 8.94 -10.33
CA THR A 15 -0.60 8.25 -11.50
C THR A 15 -0.10 8.79 -12.84
N ASP A 16 0.68 9.88 -12.85
CA ASP A 16 1.41 10.31 -14.04
C ASP A 16 2.52 9.30 -14.41
N VAL A 17 2.94 8.45 -13.45
CA VAL A 17 3.73 7.26 -13.72
C VAL A 17 2.85 6.19 -14.35
N GLY A 18 3.09 5.90 -15.63
CA GLY A 18 2.27 4.98 -16.43
C GLY A 18 2.03 3.63 -15.77
N GLY A 19 0.76 3.22 -15.69
CA GLY A 19 0.34 1.93 -15.15
C GLY A 19 0.15 1.88 -13.63
N VAL A 20 0.62 2.89 -12.88
CA VAL A 20 0.32 3.03 -11.46
C VAL A 20 -1.14 3.42 -11.27
N ARG A 21 -1.83 2.76 -10.33
CA ARG A 21 -3.21 3.08 -9.94
C ARG A 21 -3.27 3.34 -8.44
N VAL A 22 -4.25 4.14 -8.01
CA VAL A 22 -4.49 4.43 -6.59
C VAL A 22 -5.96 4.19 -6.27
N GLY A 23 -6.22 3.50 -5.15
CA GLY A 23 -7.56 3.28 -4.61
C GLY A 23 -7.67 3.77 -3.18
N HIS A 24 -8.84 4.30 -2.81
CA HIS A 24 -9.14 4.76 -1.47
C HIS A 24 -10.44 4.13 -0.96
N ALA A 25 -10.44 3.68 0.29
CA ALA A 25 -11.63 3.24 1.00
C ALA A 25 -11.67 3.90 2.38
N ARG A 26 -12.87 4.25 2.84
CA ARG A 26 -13.10 4.86 4.16
C ARG A 26 -13.75 3.83 5.07
N VAL A 27 -13.43 3.88 6.35
CA VAL A 27 -14.22 3.19 7.37
C VAL A 27 -15.59 3.86 7.41
N ALA A 28 -16.64 3.07 7.22
CA ALA A 28 -18.00 3.56 7.15
C ALA A 28 -18.66 3.50 8.54
N GLY A 29 -19.52 4.47 8.83
CA GLY A 29 -20.32 4.47 10.05
C GLY A 29 -20.22 5.77 10.85
N PRO A 30 -21.17 6.02 11.76
CA PRO A 30 -21.08 7.12 12.71
C PRO A 30 -19.85 6.91 13.62
N GLY A 31 -19.18 7.99 13.99
CA GLY A 31 -18.00 7.90 14.87
C GLY A 31 -16.69 7.52 14.16
N ALA A 32 -16.74 7.15 12.87
CA ALA A 32 -15.56 6.79 12.08
C ALA A 32 -14.90 8.00 11.40
N LEU A 33 -13.58 8.09 11.48
CA LEU A 33 -12.78 9.04 10.69
C LEU A 33 -11.41 8.42 10.33
N SER A 34 -11.46 7.30 9.61
CA SER A 34 -10.27 6.57 9.16
C SER A 34 -10.48 5.95 7.78
N GLY A 35 -9.45 5.32 7.22
CA GLY A 35 -9.51 4.64 5.94
C GLY A 35 -8.17 4.08 5.48
N THR A 36 -8.18 3.51 4.28
CA THR A 36 -7.02 2.88 3.65
C THR A 36 -6.84 3.40 2.23
N THR A 37 -5.60 3.64 1.86
CA THR A 37 -5.15 3.92 0.50
C THR A 37 -4.25 2.80 0.02
N VAL A 38 -4.46 2.34 -1.21
CA VAL A 38 -3.63 1.33 -1.85
C VAL A 38 -3.03 1.93 -3.11
N VAL A 39 -1.70 1.86 -3.23
CA VAL A 39 -0.99 2.12 -4.49
C VAL A 39 -0.77 0.77 -5.15
N LEU A 40 -1.32 0.58 -6.35
CA LEU A 40 -1.27 -0.65 -7.12
C LEU A 40 -0.34 -0.47 -8.32
N ALA A 41 0.68 -1.31 -8.40
CA ALA A 41 1.59 -1.37 -9.53
C ALA A 41 0.90 -1.96 -10.77
N PRO A 42 1.43 -1.70 -11.99
CA PRO A 42 1.01 -2.41 -13.20
C PRO A 42 1.19 -3.93 -13.06
N GLU A 43 0.64 -4.68 -14.01
CA GLU A 43 0.89 -6.13 -14.07
C GLU A 43 2.39 -6.43 -14.19
N GLY A 44 2.84 -7.49 -13.52
CA GLY A 44 4.26 -7.83 -13.37
C GLY A 44 4.96 -7.09 -12.21
N GLY A 45 4.24 -6.22 -11.50
CA GLY A 45 4.72 -5.54 -10.31
C GLY A 45 5.78 -4.46 -10.57
N ALA A 46 6.14 -3.74 -9.53
CA ALA A 46 7.19 -2.72 -9.54
C ALA A 46 8.32 -3.12 -8.60
N VAL A 47 9.56 -2.75 -8.94
CA VAL A 47 10.69 -2.85 -8.01
C VAL A 47 10.42 -1.93 -6.82
N ALA A 48 10.61 -2.43 -5.60
CA ALA A 48 10.29 -1.69 -4.39
C ALA A 48 11.38 -1.81 -3.34
N ALA A 49 11.50 -0.76 -2.53
CA ALA A 49 12.35 -0.67 -1.35
C ALA A 49 11.64 0.19 -0.30
N VAL A 50 12.09 0.15 0.96
CA VAL A 50 11.52 0.96 2.04
C VAL A 50 12.62 1.54 2.93
N ASP A 51 12.37 2.74 3.44
CA ASP A 51 13.16 3.37 4.50
C ASP A 51 12.21 3.84 5.61
N VAL A 52 12.33 3.25 6.79
CA VAL A 52 11.51 3.56 7.97
C VAL A 52 12.31 4.44 8.92
N ARG A 53 11.92 5.71 9.06
CA ARG A 53 12.71 6.72 9.79
C ARG A 53 12.10 7.21 11.10
N GLY A 54 10.81 7.00 11.31
CA GLY A 54 10.13 7.40 12.55
C GLY A 54 10.49 6.47 13.72
N GLY A 55 10.51 7.00 14.95
CA GLY A 55 10.82 6.22 16.16
C GLY A 55 9.69 5.34 16.67
N GLY A 56 8.46 5.52 16.17
CA GLY A 56 7.29 4.69 16.51
C GLY A 56 6.61 4.16 15.25
N PRO A 57 7.27 3.29 14.47
CA PRO A 57 6.70 2.76 13.24
C PRO A 57 5.63 1.71 13.53
N GLY A 58 4.62 1.65 12.67
CA GLY A 58 3.73 0.49 12.55
C GLY A 58 3.73 0.04 11.10
N THR A 59 4.33 -1.12 10.85
CA THR A 59 4.64 -1.59 9.50
C THR A 59 4.39 -3.08 9.36
N ARG A 60 4.25 -3.52 8.11
CA ARG A 60 4.12 -4.93 7.71
C ARG A 60 5.01 -5.19 6.50
N GLU A 61 5.65 -6.38 6.47
CA GLU A 61 6.44 -6.92 5.35
C GLU A 61 7.62 -6.05 4.88
N THR A 62 8.14 -5.17 5.74
CA THR A 62 9.26 -4.28 5.40
C THR A 62 10.56 -5.03 5.17
N ASP A 63 10.83 -6.09 5.95
CA ASP A 63 12.04 -6.91 5.80
C ASP A 63 12.10 -7.58 4.43
N ALA A 64 10.96 -7.92 3.84
CA ALA A 64 10.91 -8.53 2.51
C ALA A 64 11.50 -7.63 1.42
N LEU A 65 11.53 -6.32 1.64
CA LEU A 65 12.05 -5.32 0.71
C LEU A 65 13.53 -4.98 0.92
N ASP A 66 14.22 -5.68 1.81
CA ASP A 66 15.68 -5.59 1.88
C ASP A 66 16.29 -6.04 0.54
N PRO A 67 17.21 -5.28 -0.08
CA PRO A 67 17.79 -5.61 -1.38
C PRO A 67 18.49 -6.98 -1.47
N ARG A 68 18.75 -7.65 -0.34
CA ARG A 68 19.36 -8.98 -0.27
C ARG A 68 18.34 -10.12 -0.33
N ASN A 69 17.05 -9.81 -0.23
CA ASN A 69 15.99 -10.80 -0.09
C ASN A 69 15.40 -11.19 -1.46
N VAL A 70 14.59 -12.27 -1.45
CA VAL A 70 14.07 -12.94 -2.65
C VAL A 70 12.98 -12.13 -3.40
N VAL A 71 12.38 -11.13 -2.74
CA VAL A 71 11.27 -10.36 -3.30
C VAL A 71 11.81 -9.14 -4.02
N GLU A 72 11.91 -9.22 -5.35
CA GLU A 72 12.39 -8.09 -6.16
C GLU A 72 11.29 -7.10 -6.53
N ARG A 73 10.03 -7.58 -6.62
CA ARG A 73 8.88 -6.81 -7.09
C ARG A 73 7.67 -7.07 -6.24
N ILE A 74 6.87 -6.03 -6.04
CA ILE A 74 5.57 -6.10 -5.37
C ILE A 74 4.47 -5.54 -6.27
N ASP A 75 3.24 -5.97 -6.01
CA ASP A 75 2.07 -5.51 -6.73
C ASP A 75 1.35 -4.35 -6.06
N ALA A 76 1.46 -4.20 -4.73
CA ALA A 76 0.74 -3.17 -4.00
C ALA A 76 1.49 -2.70 -2.74
N VAL A 77 1.26 -1.43 -2.37
CA VAL A 77 1.61 -0.86 -1.06
C VAL A 77 0.35 -0.33 -0.39
N VAL A 78 0.23 -0.57 0.91
CA VAL A 78 -0.92 -0.17 1.73
C VAL A 78 -0.55 0.94 2.70
N LEU A 79 -1.29 2.04 2.66
CA LEU A 79 -1.23 3.14 3.62
C LEU A 79 -2.55 3.20 4.37
N THR A 80 -2.52 3.10 5.69
CA THR A 80 -3.76 2.89 6.46
C THR A 80 -3.81 3.74 7.73
N GLY A 81 -5.00 4.16 8.13
CA GLY A 81 -5.25 4.67 9.47
C GLY A 81 -5.30 3.55 10.50
N GLY A 82 -5.96 3.76 11.65
CA GLY A 82 -6.20 2.73 12.66
C GLY A 82 -4.97 2.32 13.48
N SER A 83 -3.82 2.99 13.34
CA SER A 83 -2.56 2.56 13.96
C SER A 83 -2.26 1.08 13.63
N ALA A 84 -1.65 0.33 14.55
CA ALA A 84 -1.31 -1.07 14.37
C ALA A 84 -2.52 -1.96 13.99
N TYR A 85 -3.73 -1.64 14.46
CA TYR A 85 -4.95 -2.37 14.09
C TYR A 85 -5.25 -2.26 12.59
N GLY A 86 -5.01 -1.09 12.01
CA GLY A 86 -5.27 -0.86 10.60
C GLY A 86 -4.39 -1.66 9.65
N LEU A 87 -3.28 -2.26 10.13
CA LEU A 87 -2.44 -3.15 9.32
C LEU A 87 -3.21 -4.39 8.82
N ASP A 88 -4.33 -4.75 9.47
CA ASP A 88 -5.23 -5.81 9.01
C ASP A 88 -5.80 -5.55 7.61
N SER A 89 -5.89 -4.28 7.18
CA SER A 89 -6.35 -3.91 5.83
C SER A 89 -5.46 -4.50 4.74
N ALA A 90 -4.17 -4.74 5.03
CA ALA A 90 -3.24 -5.34 4.10
C ALA A 90 -3.59 -6.80 3.79
N SER A 91 -4.19 -7.53 4.74
CA SER A 91 -4.62 -8.91 4.54
C SER A 91 -5.71 -9.03 3.46
N GLY A 92 -6.63 -8.06 3.40
CA GLY A 92 -7.63 -7.99 2.33
C GLY A 92 -7.00 -7.75 0.95
N VAL A 93 -5.96 -6.92 0.88
CA VAL A 93 -5.19 -6.68 -0.35
C VAL A 93 -4.41 -7.93 -0.76
N THR A 94 -3.79 -8.64 0.19
CA THR A 94 -3.13 -9.93 -0.05
C THR A 94 -4.14 -10.93 -0.65
N ALA A 95 -5.32 -11.09 -0.07
CA ALA A 95 -6.34 -12.00 -0.59
C ALA A 95 -6.76 -11.61 -2.03
N TRP A 96 -7.04 -10.33 -2.26
CA TRP A 96 -7.43 -9.82 -3.58
C TRP A 96 -6.38 -10.05 -4.67
N LEU A 97 -5.09 -9.91 -4.31
CA LEU A 97 -3.97 -10.18 -5.21
C LEU A 97 -3.81 -11.68 -5.49
N ALA A 98 -3.96 -12.53 -4.47
CA ALA A 98 -3.88 -13.98 -4.60
C ALA A 98 -4.97 -14.52 -5.55
N GLU A 99 -6.21 -14.04 -5.42
CA GLU A 99 -7.32 -14.34 -6.34
C GLU A 99 -7.01 -14.00 -7.80
N ARG A 100 -6.11 -13.04 -8.02
CA ARG A 100 -5.69 -12.56 -9.35
C ARG A 100 -4.34 -13.11 -9.77
N HIS A 101 -3.79 -14.05 -9.01
CA HIS A 101 -2.52 -14.70 -9.27
C HIS A 101 -1.35 -13.70 -9.37
N ARG A 102 -1.43 -12.64 -8.55
CA ARG A 102 -0.41 -11.60 -8.45
C ARG A 102 0.39 -11.77 -7.16
N GLY A 103 1.69 -12.02 -7.31
CA GLY A 103 2.61 -12.21 -6.19
C GLY A 103 3.84 -13.02 -6.59
N VAL A 104 4.64 -13.40 -5.59
CA VAL A 104 5.82 -14.24 -5.79
C VAL A 104 5.36 -15.66 -6.13
N ARG A 105 5.83 -16.21 -7.25
CA ARG A 105 5.53 -17.61 -7.61
C ARG A 105 6.21 -18.58 -6.63
N VAL A 106 5.44 -19.52 -6.10
CA VAL A 106 5.92 -20.51 -5.11
C VAL A 106 5.66 -21.96 -5.53
N GLY A 107 5.15 -22.19 -6.74
CA GLY A 107 4.85 -23.52 -7.24
C GLY A 107 4.86 -23.63 -8.76
N PRO A 108 4.66 -24.83 -9.31
CA PRO A 108 4.67 -25.07 -10.76
C PRO A 108 3.42 -24.54 -11.47
N ASP A 109 2.29 -24.45 -10.76
CA ASP A 109 1.08 -23.82 -11.28
C ASP A 109 1.23 -22.29 -11.26
N PRO A 110 0.98 -21.57 -12.36
CA PRO A 110 1.06 -20.11 -12.40
C PRO A 110 0.18 -19.38 -11.38
N SER A 111 -0.89 -20.02 -10.88
CA SER A 111 -1.79 -19.50 -9.85
C SER A 111 -1.22 -19.60 -8.43
N HIS A 112 -0.18 -20.41 -8.21
CA HIS A 112 0.46 -20.58 -6.91
C HIS A 112 1.38 -19.40 -6.61
N VAL A 113 0.79 -18.34 -6.05
CA VAL A 113 1.48 -17.12 -5.67
C VAL A 113 1.37 -16.82 -4.18
N VAL A 114 2.39 -16.16 -3.63
CA VAL A 114 2.38 -15.52 -2.32
C VAL A 114 2.54 -14.01 -2.53
N PRO A 115 1.47 -13.22 -2.39
CA PRO A 115 1.57 -11.76 -2.47
C PRO A 115 2.33 -11.21 -1.27
N VAL A 116 3.33 -10.38 -1.54
CA VAL A 116 4.04 -9.59 -0.52
C VAL A 116 3.45 -8.20 -0.55
N VAL A 117 2.80 -7.80 0.55
CA VAL A 117 2.05 -6.53 0.63
C VAL A 117 2.60 -5.69 1.77
N PRO A 118 3.60 -4.84 1.49
CA PRO A 118 4.10 -3.88 2.45
C PRO A 118 3.01 -2.90 2.87
N ALA A 119 2.95 -2.62 4.18
CA ALA A 119 2.02 -1.65 4.72
C ALA A 119 2.67 -0.74 5.76
N ALA A 120 2.15 0.48 5.87
CA ALA A 120 2.48 1.42 6.93
C ALA A 120 1.21 2.08 7.46
N CYS A 121 1.10 2.20 8.78
CA CYS A 121 -0.05 2.82 9.42
C CYS A 121 0.26 4.22 9.99
N VAL A 122 -0.77 5.04 10.11
CA VAL A 122 -0.77 6.28 10.89
C VAL A 122 -1.75 6.17 12.07
N PHE A 123 -1.48 6.93 13.13
CA PHE A 123 -2.38 7.01 14.28
C PHE A 123 -3.49 8.04 14.02
N ASP A 124 -4.74 7.58 14.00
CA ASP A 124 -5.95 8.41 13.88
C ASP A 124 -7.13 7.92 14.74
N LEU A 125 -6.87 7.01 15.69
CA LEU A 125 -7.88 6.41 16.57
C LEU A 125 -8.69 7.48 17.32
N GLY A 126 -10.01 7.28 17.39
CA GLY A 126 -10.94 8.15 18.12
C GLY A 126 -11.23 9.51 17.47
N ARG A 127 -10.60 9.86 16.33
CA ARG A 127 -10.80 11.17 15.69
C ARG A 127 -12.23 11.40 15.19
N GLY A 128 -12.98 10.35 14.89
CA GLY A 128 -14.38 10.46 14.51
C GLY A 128 -15.37 10.50 15.68
N GLY A 129 -14.89 10.29 16.91
CA GLY A 129 -15.70 10.24 18.14
C GLY A 129 -15.90 8.85 18.72
N ASP A 130 -15.63 7.78 17.95
CA ASP A 130 -15.59 6.40 18.43
C ASP A 130 -14.17 5.84 18.29
N PHE A 131 -13.60 5.32 19.38
CA PHE A 131 -12.26 4.73 19.41
C PHE A 131 -12.22 3.33 18.76
N THR A 132 -13.37 2.67 18.72
CA THR A 132 -13.54 1.27 18.25
C THR A 132 -14.08 1.16 16.83
N ALA A 133 -14.38 2.29 16.20
CA ALA A 133 -14.86 2.36 14.81
C ALA A 133 -13.80 1.95 13.78
#